data_AF-A0A3M0WWA5-F1
#
_entry.id   AF-A0A3M0WWA5-F1
#
_cell.length_a   1.000
_cell.length_b   1.000
_cell.length_c   1.000
_cell.angle_alpha   90.00
_cell.angle_beta   90.00
_cell.angle_gamma   90.00
#
_symmetry.space_group_name_H-M   'P 1'
#
loop_
_entity.id
_entity.type
_entity.pdbx_description
1 polymer ?
#
loop_
_entity_poly.entity_id
_entity_poly.type
_entity_poly.pdbx_seq_one_letter_code
_entity_poly.pdbx_strand_id
1 'polypeptide(L)'
;MALQSAAAKEDLLVRLRRIEGQVRGVQRMIEEDRECTAVAQQLTAVQSAVRSVRTLFLQAYARECLLDTDGAQDTALIIEELIQMMAKVE
;
A
#
# COMPACT_ATOMS: atom_id res chain seq x y z
N MET A 1 9.65 -1.10 14.44
CA MET A 1 10.25 0.10 13.79
C MET A 1 9.14 0.95 13.18
N ALA A 2 9.35 2.25 13.02
CA ALA A 2 8.36 3.17 12.43
C ALA A 2 8.99 3.88 11.23
N LEU A 3 8.25 4.01 10.13
CA LEU A 3 8.66 4.76 8.95
C LEU A 3 9.03 6.19 9.37
N GLN A 4 10.24 6.66 9.06
CA GLN A 4 10.72 8.00 9.42
C GLN A 4 10.82 8.96 8.25
N SER A 5 11.03 8.47 7.01
CA SER A 5 11.18 9.36 5.84
C SER A 5 9.94 10.22 5.63
N ALA A 6 10.13 11.54 5.74
CA ALA A 6 9.09 12.53 5.48
C ALA A 6 8.60 12.46 4.02
N ALA A 7 9.51 12.23 3.06
CA ALA A 7 9.16 12.10 1.65
C ALA A 7 8.32 10.84 1.37
N ALA A 8 8.69 9.69 1.97
CA ALA A 8 7.91 8.47 1.83
C ALA A 8 6.52 8.60 2.48
N LYS A 9 6.45 9.22 3.66
CA LYS A 9 5.18 9.52 4.34
C LYS A 9 4.26 10.36 3.46
N GLU A 10 4.78 11.44 2.87
CA GLU A 10 3.96 12.32 2.03
C GLU A 10 3.43 11.60 0.78
N ASP A 11 4.27 10.85 0.05
CA ASP A 11 3.82 10.10 -1.13
C ASP A 11 2.75 9.04 -0.77
N LEU A 12 2.95 8.31 0.33
CA LEU A 12 1.97 7.35 0.83
C LEU A 12 0.64 8.02 1.17
N LEU A 13 0.66 9.13 1.91
CA LEU A 13 -0.54 9.87 2.30
C LEU A 13 -1.29 10.43 1.08
N VAL A 14 -0.57 11.00 0.10
CA VAL A 14 -1.18 11.48 -1.15
C VAL A 14 -1.92 10.36 -1.88
N ARG A 15 -1.32 9.17 -1.99
CA ARG A 15 -1.96 8.03 -2.66
C ARG A 15 -3.13 7.48 -1.86
N LEU A 16 -3.02 7.41 -0.53
CA LEU A 16 -4.11 6.97 0.33
C LEU A 16 -5.33 7.90 0.22
N ARG A 17 -5.12 9.23 0.20
CA ARG A 17 -6.21 10.21 -0.03
C ARG A 17 -6.89 10.03 -1.39
N ARG A 18 -6.13 9.63 -2.43
CA ARG A 18 -6.70 9.30 -3.75
C ARG A 18 -7.58 8.04 -3.67
N ILE A 19 -7.10 7.00 -3.00
CA ILE A 19 -7.86 5.76 -2.78
C ILE A 19 -9.17 6.04 -2.02
N GLU A 20 -9.11 6.86 -0.98
CA GLU A 20 -10.30 7.30 -0.23
C GLU A 20 -11.31 7.99 -1.17
N GLY A 21 -10.85 8.85 -2.07
CA GLY A 21 -11.67 9.45 -3.12
C GLY A 21 -12.30 8.42 -4.07
N GLN A 22 -11.54 7.41 -4.49
CA GLN A 22 -12.05 6.32 -5.33
C GLN A 22 -13.11 5.50 -4.62
N VAL A 23 -12.90 5.14 -3.34
CA VAL A 23 -13.87 4.39 -2.53
C VAL A 23 -15.17 5.18 -2.37
N ARG A 24 -15.10 6.47 -2.07
CA ARG A 24 -16.30 7.35 -2.06
C ARG A 24 -16.97 7.42 -3.43
N GLY A 25 -16.20 7.40 -4.51
CA GLY A 25 -16.72 7.32 -5.88
C GLY A 25 -17.54 6.06 -6.11
N VAL A 26 -17.01 4.90 -5.69
CA VAL A 26 -17.72 3.61 -5.77
C VAL A 26 -19.01 3.63 -4.96
N GLN A 27 -19.01 4.19 -3.75
CA GLN A 27 -20.22 4.34 -2.93
C GLN A 27 -21.31 5.10 -3.68
N ARG A 28 -20.99 6.28 -4.23
CA ARG A 28 -21.95 7.06 -5.04
C ARG A 28 -22.44 6.30 -6.27
N MET A 29 -21.57 5.56 -6.95
CA MET A 29 -22.00 4.76 -8.10
C MET A 29 -23.05 3.71 -7.73
N ILE A 30 -22.94 3.14 -6.53
CA ILE A 30 -23.93 2.18 -6.02
C ILE A 30 -25.23 2.90 -5.65
N GLU A 31 -25.15 4.05 -4.97
CA GLU A 31 -26.32 4.88 -4.63
C GLU A 31 -27.08 5.39 -5.88
N GLU A 32 -26.36 5.60 -6.98
CA GLU A 32 -26.89 6.03 -8.28
C GLU A 32 -27.33 4.87 -9.19
N ASP A 33 -27.38 3.62 -8.68
CA ASP A 33 -27.76 2.42 -9.43
C ASP A 33 -26.97 2.26 -10.76
N ARG A 34 -25.68 2.59 -10.75
CA ARG A 34 -24.81 2.47 -11.94
C ARG A 34 -24.61 1.00 -12.32
N GLU A 35 -24.39 0.80 -13.62
CA GLU A 35 -24.05 -0.51 -14.22
C GLU A 35 -23.01 -1.30 -13.41
N CYS A 36 -23.33 -2.56 -13.11
CA CYS A 36 -22.49 -3.45 -12.30
C CYS A 36 -21.07 -3.58 -12.86
N THR A 37 -20.92 -3.60 -14.19
CA THR A 37 -19.61 -3.70 -14.85
C THR A 37 -18.75 -2.47 -14.61
N ALA A 38 -19.35 -1.27 -14.57
CA ALA A 38 -18.65 -0.03 -14.27
C ALA A 38 -18.21 0.02 -12.80
N VAL A 39 -19.07 -0.42 -11.88
CA VAL A 39 -18.73 -0.53 -10.44
C VAL A 39 -17.58 -1.53 -10.24
N ALA A 40 -17.66 -2.70 -10.87
CA ALA A 40 -16.62 -3.72 -10.80
C ALA A 40 -15.26 -3.20 -11.31
N GLN A 41 -15.26 -2.47 -12.42
CA GLN A 41 -14.04 -1.83 -12.94
C GLN A 41 -13.43 -0.84 -11.94
N GLN A 42 -14.25 -0.03 -11.26
CA GLN A 42 -13.74 0.90 -10.24
C GLN A 42 -13.21 0.16 -9.00
N LEU A 43 -13.85 -0.93 -8.58
CA LEU A 43 -13.32 -1.78 -7.51
C LEU A 43 -11.95 -2.38 -7.88
N THR A 44 -11.78 -2.86 -9.12
CA THR A 44 -10.47 -3.32 -9.61
C THR A 44 -9.43 -2.20 -9.65
N ALA A 45 -9.83 -0.96 -9.98
CA ALA A 45 -8.95 0.19 -9.92
C ALA A 45 -8.50 0.51 -8.48
N VAL A 46 -9.42 0.43 -7.50
CA VAL A 46 -9.12 0.59 -6.07
C VAL A 46 -8.13 -0.48 -5.61
N GLN A 47 -8.36 -1.75 -5.94
CA GLN A 47 -7.46 -2.85 -5.60
C GLN A 47 -6.05 -2.63 -6.16
N SER A 48 -5.95 -2.20 -7.42
CA SER A 48 -4.67 -1.88 -8.06
C SER A 48 -3.95 -0.72 -7.34
N ALA A 49 -4.68 0.32 -6.94
CA ALA A 49 -4.12 1.45 -6.22
C ALA A 49 -3.61 1.05 -4.82
N VAL A 50 -4.37 0.23 -4.08
CA VAL A 50 -3.96 -0.31 -2.77
C VAL A 50 -2.70 -1.16 -2.91
N ARG A 51 -2.63 -2.03 -3.93
CA ARG A 51 -1.42 -2.82 -4.23
C ARG A 51 -0.21 -1.93 -4.47
N SER A 52 -0.38 -0.84 -5.22
CA SER A 52 0.70 0.14 -5.46
C SER A 52 1.19 0.80 -4.17
N VAL A 53 0.28 1.25 -3.29
CA VAL A 53 0.64 1.84 -2.00
C VAL A 53 1.37 0.85 -1.11
N ARG A 54 0.93 -0.40 -1.05
CA ARG A 54 1.61 -1.44 -0.28
C ARG A 54 3.03 -1.66 -0.78
N THR A 55 3.23 -1.80 -2.10
CA THR A 55 4.58 -1.97 -2.68
C THR A 55 5.49 -0.81 -2.31
N LEU A 56 4.99 0.43 -2.41
CA LEU A 56 5.76 1.62 -2.02
C LEU A 56 6.14 1.60 -0.53
N PHE A 57 5.19 1.23 0.34
CA PHE A 57 5.44 1.12 1.77
C PHE A 57 6.52 0.09 2.08
N LEU A 58 6.43 -1.10 1.47
CA LEU A 58 7.42 -2.16 1.67
C LEU A 58 8.81 -1.77 1.16
N GLN A 59 8.89 -1.03 0.04
CA GLN A 59 10.16 -0.49 -0.46
C GLN A 59 10.76 0.53 0.52
N ALA A 60 9.95 1.43 1.07
CA ALA A 60 10.41 2.42 2.04
C ALA A 60 10.84 1.75 3.35
N TYR A 61 10.05 0.79 3.84
CA TYR A 61 10.39 -0.03 5.00
C TYR A 61 11.71 -0.79 4.79
N ALA A 62 11.89 -1.47 3.66
CA ALA A 62 13.11 -2.20 3.37
C ALA A 62 14.34 -1.27 3.34
N ARG A 63 14.23 -0.10 2.71
CA ARG A 63 15.34 0.87 2.65
C ARG A 63 15.70 1.42 4.03
N GLU A 64 14.71 1.83 4.82
CA GLU A 64 14.97 2.39 6.13
C GLU A 64 15.45 1.33 7.11
N CYS A 65 14.83 0.15 7.14
CA CYS A 65 15.12 -0.86 8.14
C CYS A 65 16.36 -1.69 7.86
N LEU A 66 16.69 -1.97 6.58
CA LEU A 66 17.92 -2.72 6.24
C LEU A 66 19.19 -1.86 6.33
N LEU A 67 19.07 -0.53 6.18
CA LEU A 67 20.21 0.38 6.25
C LEU A 67 20.54 0.84 7.68
N ASP A 68 19.60 0.70 8.63
CA ASP A 68 19.77 1.08 10.04
C ASP A 68 20.16 -0.10 10.96
N THR A 69 20.46 -1.28 10.39
CA THR A 69 20.84 -2.47 11.16
C THR A 69 22.34 -2.65 11.33
N ASP A 70 22.80 -2.78 12.58
CA ASP A 70 24.23 -2.93 12.95
C ASP A 70 24.76 -4.39 12.85
N GLY A 71 23.98 -5.35 12.34
CA GLY A 71 24.36 -6.76 12.34
C GLY A 71 23.69 -7.64 11.28
N ALA A 72 24.40 -8.68 10.85
CA ALA A 72 23.93 -9.65 9.84
C ALA A 72 22.70 -10.47 10.31
N GLN A 73 22.59 -10.74 11.61
CA GLN A 73 21.47 -11.49 12.19
C GLN A 73 20.17 -10.66 12.18
N ASP A 74 20.26 -9.37 12.51
CA ASP A 74 19.09 -8.47 12.45
C ASP A 74 18.65 -8.22 11.01
N THR A 75 19.60 -8.13 10.08
CA THR A 75 19.31 -8.01 8.64
C THR A 75 18.50 -9.22 8.13
N ALA A 76 18.88 -10.44 8.53
CA ALA A 76 18.17 -11.66 8.13
C ALA A 76 16.72 -11.70 8.63
N LEU A 77 16.48 -11.27 9.88
CA LEU A 77 15.14 -11.19 10.46
C LEU A 77 14.24 -10.18 9.71
N ILE A 78 14.78 -9.01 9.37
CA ILE A 78 14.04 -7.97 8.63
C ILE A 78 13.67 -8.46 7.22
N ILE A 79 14.58 -9.20 6.56
CA ILE A 79 14.30 -9.81 5.25
C ILE A 79 13.17 -10.85 5.36
N GLU A 80 13.18 -11.69 6.39
CA GLU A 80 12.13 -12.69 6.60
C GLU A 80 10.76 -12.02 6.86
N GLU A 81 10.71 -10.98 7.69
CA GLU A 81 9.50 -10.18 7.89
C GLU A 81 8.99 -9.56 6.58
N LEU A 82 9.89 -9.01 5.76
CA LEU A 82 9.56 -8.44 4.46
C LEU A 82 8.96 -9.49 3.50
N ILE A 83 9.54 -10.69 3.44
CA ILE A 83 9.05 -11.80 2.63
C ILE A 83 7.64 -12.21 3.07
N GLN A 84 7.41 -12.33 4.39
CA GLN A 84 6.08 -12.65 4.92
C GLN A 84 5.03 -11.58 4.58
N MET A 85 5.40 -10.30 4.64
CA MET A 85 4.52 -9.20 4.24
C MET A 85 4.17 -9.23 2.75
N MET A 86 5.11 -9.67 1.90
CA MET A 86 4.88 -9.85 0.47
C MET A 86 4.06 -11.11 0.13
N ALA A 87 4.10 -12.14 0.97
CA ALA A 87 3.40 -13.40 0.75
C ALA A 87 1.90 -13.36 1.12
N LYS A 88 1.46 -12.46 2.01
CA LYS A 88 0.05 -12.33 2.46
C LYS A 88 -0.89 -11.71 1.40
N VAL A 89 -0.62 -11.94 0.13
CA VAL A 89 -1.26 -11.26 -1.00
C VAL A 89 -1.94 -12.30 -1.86
N GLU A 90 -3.11 -12.73 -1.41
CA GLU A 90 -4.09 -13.42 -2.24
C GLU A 90 -5.27 -12.47 -2.48
#